data_AF-A0A3B8LCD2-F1
#
_entry.id   AF-A0A3B8LCD2-F1
#
_cell.length_a   1.000
_cell.length_b   1.000
_cell.length_c   1.000
_cell.angle_alpha   90.00
_cell.angle_beta   90.00
_cell.angle_gamma   90.00
#
_symmetry.space_group_name_H-M   'P 1'
#
loop_
_entity.id
_entity.type
_entity.pdbx_description
1 polymer ?
#
loop_
_entity_poly.entity_id
_entity_poly.type
_entity_poly.pdbx_seq_one_letter_code
_entity_poly.pdbx_strand_id
1 'polypeptide(L)' 'HWSYCFPMLLAGAGVRGGLIHGVSDKHSAYPAESPVTPADLAATVYHSLGISPDTRIPDSQDRPTPLVENGKALAALFE' A
#
# COMPACT_ATOMS: atom_id res chain seq x y z
N HIS A 1 14.36 7.29 -17.13
CA HIS A 1 13.10 6.72 -16.60
C HIS A 1 13.50 5.60 -15.65
N TRP A 2 13.14 5.70 -14.36
CA TRP A 2 13.46 4.68 -13.34
C TRP A 2 12.14 4.08 -12.85
N SER A 3 11.94 2.78 -13.04
CA SER A 3 10.66 2.12 -12.71
C SER A 3 10.54 1.67 -11.25
N TYR A 4 11.48 2.07 -10.38
CA TYR A 4 11.56 1.58 -9.00
C TYR A 4 11.01 2.55 -7.95
N CYS A 5 10.71 3.80 -8.33
CA CYS A 5 10.20 4.81 -7.40
C CYS A 5 9.17 5.69 -8.12
N PHE A 6 7.93 5.71 -7.61
CA PHE A 6 6.84 6.51 -8.14
C PHE A 6 6.24 7.40 -7.05
N PRO A 7 5.91 8.67 -7.34
CA PRO A 7 5.11 9.48 -6.43
C PRO A 7 3.67 8.97 -6.39
N MET A 8 3.01 9.15 -5.25
CA MET A 8 1.61 8.79 -5.07
C MET A 8 0.91 9.83 -4.20
N LEU A 9 -0.38 10.06 -4.47
CA LEU A 9 -1.26 10.90 -3.67
C LEU A 9 -2.44 10.06 -3.17
N LEU A 10 -2.74 10.14 -1.88
CA LEU A 10 -3.92 9.53 -1.26
C LEU A 10 -4.75 10.61 -0.58
N ALA A 11 -6.08 10.48 -0.64
CA ALA A 11 -7.03 11.37 0.01
C ALA A 11 -8.35 10.64 0.29
N GLY A 12 -9.07 11.08 1.32
CA GLY A 12 -10.33 10.47 1.73
C GLY A 12 -10.16 9.20 2.56
N ALA A 13 -11.26 8.50 2.84
CA ALA A 13 -11.30 7.24 3.60
C ALA A 13 -10.52 7.26 4.93
N GLY A 14 -10.50 8.41 5.62
CA GLY A 14 -9.81 8.60 6.89
C GLY A 14 -8.31 8.95 6.78
N VAL A 15 -7.73 9.03 5.58
CA VAL A 15 -6.33 9.44 5.39
C VAL A 15 -6.12 10.87 5.90
N ARG A 16 -5.12 11.07 6.75
CA ARG A 16 -4.73 12.39 7.28
C ARG A 16 -4.13 13.26 6.16
N GLY A 17 -4.74 14.41 5.92
CA GLY A 17 -4.21 15.42 5.01
C GLY A 17 -2.95 16.10 5.55
N GLY A 18 -2.08 16.56 4.65
CA GLY A 18 -0.83 17.26 5.00
C GLY A 18 0.32 16.35 5.45
N LEU A 19 0.13 15.03 5.38
CA LEU A 19 1.16 14.04 5.69
C LEU A 19 2.08 13.78 4.48
N ILE A 20 3.38 13.68 4.75
CA ILE A 20 4.38 13.19 3.80
C ILE A 20 4.91 11.87 4.36
N HIS A 21 4.96 10.83 3.53
CA HIS A 21 5.43 9.51 3.92
C HIS A 21 6.55 9.03 2.99
N GLY A 22 7.68 8.65 3.59
CA GLY A 22 8.84 8.14 2.88
C GLY A 22 9.69 9.22 2.19
N VAL A 23 10.85 8.80 1.72
CA VAL A 23 11.85 9.66 1.07
C VAL A 23 12.50 8.89 -0.07
N SER A 24 12.71 9.51 -1.23
CA SER A 24 13.50 8.93 -2.32
C SER A 24 14.99 9.23 -2.16
N ASP A 25 15.84 8.50 -2.88
CA ASP A 25 17.24 8.90 -3.00
C ASP A 25 17.39 10.28 -3.70
N LYS A 26 18.63 10.81 -3.71
CA LYS A 26 18.97 12.10 -4.34
C LYS A 26 18.70 12.18 -5.85
N HIS A 27 18.40 11.06 -6.50
CA HIS A 27 18.11 10.96 -7.93
C HIS A 27 16.64 10.58 -8.21
N SER A 28 15.83 10.43 -7.16
CA SER A 28 14.48 9.86 -7.20
C SER A 28 14.40 8.52 -7.94
N ALA A 29 15.47 7.73 -7.88
CA ALA A 29 15.56 6.44 -8.55
C ALA A 29 15.02 5.29 -7.70
N TYR A 30 15.22 5.36 -6.37
CA TYR A 30 14.83 4.33 -5.40
C TYR A 30 14.23 4.95 -4.12
N PRO A 31 13.34 4.24 -3.41
CA PRO A 31 12.90 4.63 -2.07
C PRO A 31 14.06 4.43 -1.07
N ALA A 32 14.45 5.51 -0.40
CA ALA A 32 15.53 5.52 0.59
C ALA A 32 15.01 5.28 2.02
N GLU A 33 13.86 5.86 2.36
CA GLU A 33 13.24 5.73 3.68
C GLU A 33 11.76 5.36 3.55
N SER A 34 11.29 4.48 4.45
CA SER A 34 9.91 3.95 4.47
C SER A 34 9.41 3.51 3.09
N PRO A 35 10.08 2.51 2.46
CA PRO A 35 9.66 2.03 1.16
C PRO A 35 8.25 1.42 1.23
N VAL A 36 7.45 1.71 0.22
CA VAL A 36 6.07 1.22 0.10
C VAL A 36 5.96 0.40 -1.17
N THR A 37 5.48 -0.83 -1.04
CA THR A 37 5.22 -1.70 -2.19
C THR A 37 3.79 -1.52 -2.73
N PRO A 38 3.52 -1.91 -3.99
CA PRO A 38 2.14 -1.95 -4.49
C PRO A 38 1.19 -2.83 -3.64
N ALA A 39 1.71 -3.89 -3.01
CA ALA A 39 0.93 -4.73 -2.11
C ALA A 39 0.55 -3.99 -0.82
N ASP A 40 1.44 -3.20 -0.25
CA ASP A 40 1.15 -2.35 0.92
C ASP A 40 0.06 -1.31 0.59
N LEU A 41 0.10 -0.74 -0.61
CA LEU A 41 -0.93 0.18 -1.08
C LEU A 41 -2.30 -0.50 -1.20
N ALA A 42 -2.35 -1.67 -1.85
CA ALA A 42 -3.59 -2.43 -1.95
C ALA A 42 -4.14 -2.80 -0.55
N ALA A 43 -3.28 -3.28 0.35
CA ALA A 43 -3.65 -3.59 1.73
C ALA A 43 -4.18 -2.36 2.49
N THR A 44 -3.58 -1.18 2.28
CA THR A 44 -4.02 0.09 2.87
C THR A 44 -5.41 0.49 2.40
N VAL A 45 -5.70 0.35 1.10
CA VAL A 45 -7.03 0.63 0.55
C VAL A 45 -8.06 -0.32 1.15
N TYR A 46 -7.80 -1.62 1.19
CA TYR A 46 -8.73 -2.58 1.80
C TYR A 46 -8.95 -2.36 3.30
N HIS A 47 -7.89 -2.00 4.03
CA HIS A 47 -8.00 -1.60 5.43
C HIS A 47 -8.94 -0.40 5.60
N SER A 48 -8.81 0.64 4.75
CA SER A 48 -9.69 1.83 4.79
C SER A 48 -11.16 1.51 4.51
N LEU A 49 -11.43 0.38 3.84
CA LEU A 49 -12.76 -0.13 3.56
C LEU A 49 -13.28 -1.11 4.64
N GLY A 50 -12.50 -1.37 5.69
CA GLY A 50 -12.85 -2.32 6.75
C GLY A 50 -12.77 -3.80 6.34
N ILE A 51 -12.05 -4.11 5.24
CA ILE A 51 -11.82 -5.48 4.79
C ILE A 51 -10.65 -6.07 5.56
N SER A 52 -10.83 -7.30 6.07
CA SER A 52 -9.80 -7.99 6.85
C SER A 52 -8.56 -8.29 5.98
N PRO A 53 -7.34 -8.10 6.50
CA PRO A 53 -6.12 -8.54 5.80
C PRO A 53 -6.06 -10.07 5.62
N ASP A 54 -6.82 -10.83 6.42
CA ASP A 54 -6.92 -12.28 6.31
C ASP A 54 -7.96 -12.75 5.29
N THR A 55 -8.63 -11.82 4.60
CA THR A 55 -9.64 -12.15 3.58
C THR A 55 -9.00 -12.97 2.47
N ARG A 56 -9.63 -14.12 2.17
CA ARG A 56 -9.26 -15.00 1.06
C ARG A 56 -10.40 -15.09 0.06
N ILE A 57 -10.05 -15.13 -1.22
CA ILE A 57 -10.97 -15.27 -2.35
C ILE A 57 -10.62 -16.56 -3.13
N PRO A 58 -11.62 -17.27 -3.68
CA PRO A 58 -11.36 -18.45 -4.49
C PRO A 58 -10.67 -18.06 -5.81
N ASP A 59 -9.69 -18.86 -6.23
CA ASP A 59 -9.10 -18.77 -7.56
C ASP A 59 -9.92 -19.58 -8.59
N SER A 60 -9.40 -19.72 -9.82
CA SER A 60 -10.06 -20.48 -10.89
C SER A 60 -10.16 -21.99 -10.63
N GLN A 61 -9.45 -22.50 -9.62
CA GLN A 61 -9.48 -23.90 -9.18
C GLN A 61 -10.19 -24.05 -7.82
N ASP A 62 -10.91 -23.02 -7.38
CA ASP A 62 -11.63 -22.96 -6.09
C ASP A 62 -10.71 -23.02 -4.85
N ARG A 63 -9.42 -22.70 -5.01
CA ARG A 63 -8.47 -22.66 -3.89
C ARG A 63 -8.54 -21.29 -3.19
N PRO A 64 -8.53 -21.25 -1.84
CA PRO A 64 -8.57 -19.99 -1.11
C PRO A 64 -7.24 -19.25 -1.21
N THR A 65 -7.22 -18.16 -1.98
CA THR A 65 -6.06 -17.31 -2.23
C THR A 65 -6.18 -16.02 -1.43
N PRO A 66 -5.11 -15.49 -0.80
CA PRO A 66 -5.20 -14.20 -0.12
C PRO A 66 -5.63 -13.08 -1.08
N LEU A 67 -6.49 -12.17 -0.62
CA LEU A 67 -6.92 -11.02 -1.41
C LEU A 67 -5.75 -10.10 -1.79
N VAL A 68 -4.81 -9.92 -0.85
CA VAL A 68 -3.52 -9.25 -1.09
C VAL A 68 -2.42 -10.14 -0.56
N GLU A 69 -1.43 -10.43 -1.40
CA GLU A 69 -0.27 -11.22 -1.02
C GLU A 69 0.86 -10.30 -0.51
N ASN A 70 1.39 -10.59 0.68
CA ASN A 70 2.55 -9.93 1.28
C ASN A 70 2.45 -8.40 1.50
N GLY A 71 1.26 -7.82 1.47
CA GLY A 71 1.04 -6.39 1.75
C GLY A 71 0.73 -6.10 3.22
N LYS A 72 1.17 -4.95 3.72
CA LYS A 72 0.83 -4.42 5.05
C LYS A 72 0.22 -3.03 4.92
N ALA A 73 -0.93 -2.83 5.57
CA ALA A 73 -1.59 -1.53 5.58
C ALA A 73 -0.72 -0.48 6.29
N LEU A 74 -0.64 0.72 5.69
CA LEU A 74 0.12 1.85 6.22
C LEU A 74 -0.69 2.57 7.29
N ALA A 75 -0.70 2.03 8.52
CA ALA A 75 -1.46 2.57 9.64
C ALA A 75 -1.16 4.07 9.91
N ALA A 76 0.10 4.48 9.72
CA ALA A 76 0.55 5.86 9.89
C ALA A 76 -0.20 6.88 9.00
N LEU A 77 -0.89 6.45 7.95
CA LEU A 77 -1.70 7.34 7.10
C LEU A 77 -3.02 7.76 7.74
N PHE A 78 -3.48 7.06 8.78
CA PHE A 78 -4.78 7.30 9.45
C PHE A 78 -4.62 7.90 10.85
N GLU A 79 -3.40 7.92 11.38
CA GLU A 79 -3.07 8.49 12.69
C GLU A 79 -3.04 10.01 12.67
#